data_AF-A0AA35VIJ9-F1
#
_entry.id   AF-A0AA35VIJ9-F1
#
_cell.length_a   1.000
_cell.length_b   1.000
_cell.length_c   1.000
_cell.angle_alpha   90.00
_cell.angle_beta   90.00
_cell.angle_gamma   90.00
#
_symmetry.space_group_name_H-M   'P 1'
#
loop_
_entity.id
_entity.type
_entity.pdbx_description
1 polymer ?
#
loop_
_entity_poly.entity_id
_entity_poly.type
_entity_poly.pdbx_seq_one_letter_code
_entity_poly.pdbx_strand_id
1 'polypeptide(L)'
;MQALSVSVNGFHVQNRSSRVSSGSCQFMNRKSTVRMIGNGRDSDFVSRLGSGHMRRMELGSAGAGSVFRSSTKSRSVKAQASDGDITPLKIQSKSSGSVLPYVGIASLGAILFGYHLGVVNGALEYLAKDLGIAENTVLQGWIVSSTLAGATVGSFTGGSLADQFGRTKTFLLDAIPLAVGAFLCATATNVQTMIIGRLLAGIGIGISSAIVPLYISEISPTEIRGTLGSINQLFICIGILAALVAGLPLAGNPLWWRTMFGIAVIPSVLLAIGMAFSPESPRWLVQHGKISDAEKAIKTLYGEGRVTEVMADLSASNQGSEEQDAGWFDLFSSRYFKVVSVGAALFLFQQLAGINAVVYYSTSVFRTAGVASDVAASAAVGAANVFGTMIASSLMDKQGRKSLLITSFSGMAISMMLLSLSFTWKVLAPYSGPLAVIGTILYVLSFSLGAGPVPALLLPEIFASRIRAKAVALSLGMHWISNFVIGLYFLSVVTKFGISKVYLGFASICVLAVMYIAANVVETKGRSLEDIERELSPAI
;
A
#
# COMPACT_ATOMS: atom_id res chain seq x y z
N MET A 1 -16.93 -22.14 -72.94
CA MET A 1 -18.39 -22.03 -72.96
C MET A 1 -18.80 -21.02 -71.88
N GLN A 2 -19.33 -19.87 -72.32
CA GLN A 2 -20.11 -18.84 -71.60
C GLN A 2 -19.52 -18.32 -70.26
N ALA A 3 -18.86 -17.17 -70.14
CA ALA A 3 -19.10 -15.81 -70.64
C ALA A 3 -20.46 -15.22 -70.24
N LEU A 4 -20.44 -14.28 -69.29
CA LEU A 4 -21.30 -13.10 -69.27
C LEU A 4 -20.62 -11.97 -68.47
N SER A 5 -20.18 -10.97 -69.22
CA SER A 5 -19.74 -9.66 -68.76
C SER A 5 -20.94 -8.74 -68.59
N VAL A 6 -20.92 -7.89 -67.56
CA VAL A 6 -21.50 -6.55 -67.64
C VAL A 6 -20.49 -5.58 -67.02
N SER A 7 -20.07 -4.60 -67.82
CA SER A 7 -19.22 -3.46 -67.45
C SER A 7 -19.99 -2.15 -67.63
N VAL A 8 -19.42 -1.06 -67.09
CA VAL A 8 -19.60 0.38 -67.42
C VAL A 8 -20.58 1.11 -66.46
N ASN A 9 -20.29 2.20 -65.73
CA ASN A 9 -19.30 3.32 -65.67
C ASN A 9 -19.21 3.79 -64.18
N GLY A 10 -18.24 4.53 -63.61
CA GLY A 10 -17.04 5.25 -64.05
C GLY A 10 -16.51 6.13 -62.89
N PHE A 11 -15.17 6.34 -62.85
CA PHE A 11 -14.37 7.46 -62.27
C PHE A 11 -14.59 7.95 -60.81
N HIS A 12 -13.59 8.31 -59.98
CA HIS A 12 -12.17 8.71 -60.13
C HIS A 12 -11.47 8.48 -58.75
N VAL A 13 -10.33 7.76 -58.68
CA VAL A 13 -8.90 8.22 -58.53
C VAL A 13 -8.50 8.65 -57.10
N GLN A 14 -7.71 7.84 -56.38
CA GLN A 14 -6.21 7.77 -56.32
C GLN A 14 -5.65 8.84 -55.33
N ASN A 15 -4.63 8.61 -54.49
CA ASN A 15 -3.44 7.81 -54.72
C ASN A 15 -2.69 7.53 -53.39
N ARG A 16 -2.16 6.31 -53.26
CA ARG A 16 -1.09 5.93 -52.32
C ARG A 16 0.24 6.00 -53.10
N SER A 17 1.27 6.57 -52.49
CA SER A 17 2.67 6.50 -52.97
C SER A 17 3.52 6.14 -51.74
N SER A 18 3.96 4.90 -51.56
CA SER A 18 5.09 4.19 -52.18
C SER A 18 6.40 4.36 -51.39
N ARG A 19 7.01 3.21 -51.07
CA ARG A 19 8.37 3.07 -50.52
C ARG A 19 9.40 3.32 -51.62
N VAL A 20 10.54 3.91 -51.26
CA VAL A 20 11.82 3.78 -51.98
C VAL A 20 12.95 3.61 -50.97
N SER A 21 13.88 2.73 -51.32
CA SER A 21 15.10 2.33 -50.60
C SER A 21 16.35 3.08 -51.04
N SER A 22 17.32 3.15 -50.10
CA SER A 22 18.79 3.14 -50.27
C SER A 22 19.52 4.17 -51.15
N GLY A 23 20.49 4.88 -50.56
CA GLY A 23 21.58 5.57 -51.27
C GLY A 23 22.51 6.36 -50.33
N SER A 24 23.79 5.99 -50.31
CA SER A 24 24.88 6.51 -49.46
C SER A 24 25.47 7.86 -49.95
N CYS A 25 26.00 8.68 -49.02
CA CYS A 25 27.18 9.60 -49.09
C CYS A 25 26.99 10.80 -48.12
N GLN A 26 27.78 10.95 -47.05
CA GLN A 26 29.11 11.61 -46.91
C GLN A 26 29.08 13.15 -46.76
N PHE A 27 29.75 13.64 -45.69
CA PHE A 27 30.16 15.03 -45.38
C PHE A 27 29.00 16.06 -45.13
N MET A 28 29.05 17.09 -44.28
CA MET A 28 30.16 17.81 -43.63
C MET A 28 29.62 18.65 -42.45
N ASN A 29 30.53 18.93 -41.53
CA ASN A 29 30.44 19.81 -40.36
C ASN A 29 30.22 21.30 -40.73
N ARG A 30 29.31 22.03 -40.05
CA ARG A 30 29.54 23.46 -39.71
C ARG A 30 28.51 24.06 -38.74
N LYS A 31 29.07 24.71 -37.71
CA LYS A 31 28.47 25.73 -36.84
C LYS A 31 28.02 26.95 -37.65
N SER A 32 26.95 27.61 -37.20
CA SER A 32 26.77 29.06 -37.43
C SER A 32 25.93 29.71 -36.34
N THR A 33 26.62 30.55 -35.59
CA THR A 33 26.17 31.63 -34.73
C THR A 33 25.41 32.68 -35.52
N VAL A 34 24.35 33.26 -34.95
CA VAL A 34 23.79 34.55 -35.41
C VAL A 34 23.69 35.48 -34.19
N ARG A 35 24.29 36.65 -34.34
CA ARG A 35 24.23 37.85 -33.48
C ARG A 35 24.14 39.04 -34.44
N MET A 36 23.74 40.21 -33.91
CA MET A 36 23.70 41.57 -34.50
C MET A 36 22.25 42.05 -34.79
N ILE A 37 21.78 43.28 -34.54
CA ILE A 37 22.32 44.57 -34.06
C ILE A 37 21.12 45.40 -33.57
N GLY A 38 21.30 46.25 -32.55
CA GLY A 38 20.41 47.38 -32.27
C GLY A 38 21.25 48.63 -32.00
N ASN A 39 21.19 49.61 -32.92
CA ASN A 39 21.84 50.93 -32.84
C ASN A 39 21.03 51.90 -31.97
N GLY A 40 21.72 52.80 -31.27
CA GLY A 40 21.15 53.69 -30.24
C GLY A 40 20.73 55.10 -30.67
N ARG A 41 20.35 55.90 -29.66
CA ARG A 41 20.57 57.36 -29.49
C ARG A 41 20.01 57.84 -28.15
N ASP A 42 20.83 58.63 -27.42
CA ASP A 42 20.60 59.78 -26.52
C ASP A 42 19.23 59.95 -25.82
N SER A 43 19.11 60.26 -24.53
CA SER A 43 19.64 61.46 -23.85
C SER A 43 19.57 61.40 -22.30
N ASP A 44 20.60 61.91 -21.64
CA ASP A 44 20.67 62.70 -20.39
C ASP A 44 19.71 62.45 -19.21
N PHE A 45 20.27 62.19 -18.00
CA PHE A 45 20.40 63.17 -16.89
C PHE A 45 21.01 62.55 -15.60
N VAL A 46 22.30 62.83 -15.34
CA VAL A 46 22.92 63.39 -14.11
C VAL A 46 22.16 63.14 -12.78
N SER A 47 22.66 62.57 -11.67
CA SER A 47 23.95 62.78 -10.96
C SER A 47 24.12 61.93 -9.67
N ARG A 48 25.38 61.56 -9.41
CA ARG A 48 26.19 61.66 -8.15
C ARG A 48 25.86 60.72 -6.95
N LEU A 49 26.78 59.79 -6.67
CA LEU A 49 27.88 59.81 -5.65
C LEU A 49 27.38 59.53 -4.23
N GLY A 50 27.93 58.60 -3.43
CA GLY A 50 29.12 57.77 -3.61
C GLY A 50 29.28 56.75 -2.47
N SER A 51 30.22 55.85 -2.72
CA SER A 51 31.05 54.99 -1.82
C SER A 51 31.06 55.38 -0.34
N GLY A 52 31.15 54.51 0.66
CA GLY A 52 31.52 53.09 0.76
C GLY A 52 32.03 52.83 2.20
N HIS A 53 32.04 51.55 2.63
CA HIS A 53 32.90 50.90 3.66
C HIS A 53 33.18 51.68 4.98
N MET A 54 33.05 51.13 6.20
CA MET A 54 33.62 49.87 6.67
C MET A 54 33.25 49.65 8.18
N ARG A 55 33.03 48.38 8.54
CA ARG A 55 33.41 47.66 9.80
C ARG A 55 33.10 48.22 11.21
N ARG A 56 32.26 47.43 11.91
CA ARG A 56 32.59 46.55 13.08
C ARG A 56 33.08 47.21 14.38
N MET A 57 32.28 47.11 15.46
CA MET A 57 32.67 46.42 16.71
C MET A 57 31.51 46.33 17.72
N GLU A 58 31.39 45.16 18.35
CA GLU A 58 30.50 44.86 19.47
C GLU A 58 30.97 45.50 20.78
N LEU A 59 30.03 45.74 21.72
CA LEU A 59 30.14 45.45 23.16
C LEU A 59 28.90 45.99 23.90
N GLY A 60 28.32 45.20 24.81
CA GLY A 60 27.42 45.74 25.83
C GLY A 60 26.36 44.79 26.36
N SER A 61 26.71 44.07 27.42
CA SER A 61 25.89 43.14 28.22
C SER A 61 24.91 43.81 29.19
N ALA A 62 23.91 43.03 29.62
CA ALA A 62 23.10 43.14 30.86
C ALA A 62 22.06 44.28 30.93
N GLY A 63 20.86 44.11 31.49
CA GLY A 63 20.22 43.00 32.17
C GLY A 63 18.87 43.45 32.76
N ALA A 64 18.11 42.48 33.27
CA ALA A 64 17.01 42.57 34.24
C ALA A 64 15.67 43.24 33.85
N GLY A 65 14.58 42.53 34.19
CA GLY A 65 13.45 43.18 34.86
C GLY A 65 12.04 42.92 34.31
N SER A 66 11.37 41.93 34.90
CA SER A 66 9.96 41.99 35.35
C SER A 66 8.85 42.29 34.32
N VAL A 67 8.12 41.24 33.96
CA VAL A 67 6.79 41.32 33.33
C VAL A 67 5.72 41.26 34.43
N PHE A 68 4.94 42.34 34.59
CA PHE A 68 3.64 42.29 35.27
C PHE A 68 2.62 43.18 34.53
N ARG A 69 1.50 42.53 34.16
CA ARG A 69 0.12 43.02 34.00
C ARG A 69 -0.25 44.15 33.00
N SER A 70 -1.03 43.71 32.01
CA SER A 70 -2.49 43.96 31.87
C SER A 70 -3.00 45.24 31.20
N SER A 71 -3.76 44.96 30.13
CA SER A 71 -5.03 45.58 29.70
C SER A 71 -4.98 46.94 29.02
N THR A 72 -5.31 46.95 27.72
CA THR A 72 -6.53 47.63 27.23
C THR A 72 -6.90 47.19 25.81
N LYS A 73 -8.17 46.85 25.60
CA LYS A 73 -8.79 46.59 24.29
C LYS A 73 -8.87 47.89 23.50
N SER A 74 -8.41 47.89 22.25
CA SER A 74 -8.71 48.93 21.26
C SER A 74 -9.70 48.39 20.22
N ARG A 75 -10.78 49.15 20.01
CA ARG A 75 -11.89 48.90 19.11
C ARG A 75 -11.58 49.68 17.82
N SER A 76 -11.39 49.00 16.69
CA SER A 76 -11.17 49.65 15.40
C SER A 76 -12.38 49.46 14.50
N VAL A 77 -12.84 50.59 13.96
CA VAL A 77 -14.01 50.80 13.09
C VAL A 77 -13.71 50.28 11.69
N LYS A 78 -14.62 49.49 11.10
CA LYS A 78 -14.56 49.07 9.69
C LYS A 78 -15.53 49.90 8.86
N ALA A 79 -15.00 50.61 7.88
CA ALA A 79 -15.73 51.32 6.85
C ALA A 79 -16.50 50.35 5.94
N GLN A 80 -17.74 50.71 5.59
CA GLN A 80 -18.53 50.05 4.56
C GLN A 80 -18.15 50.63 3.19
N ALA A 81 -17.76 49.76 2.26
CA ALA A 81 -17.84 50.01 0.83
C ALA A 81 -18.75 48.96 0.22
N SER A 82 -19.79 49.42 -0.48
CA SER A 82 -20.71 48.62 -1.26
C SER A 82 -20.19 48.56 -2.68
N ASP A 83 -19.82 47.38 -3.16
CA ASP A 83 -20.05 47.02 -4.56
C ASP A 83 -20.11 45.50 -4.70
N GLY A 84 -21.04 45.05 -5.54
CA GLY A 84 -21.43 43.65 -5.65
C GLY A 84 -20.33 42.79 -6.24
N ASP A 85 -19.89 41.81 -5.48
CA ASP A 85 -19.19 40.64 -6.01
C ASP A 85 -19.89 39.38 -5.53
N ILE A 86 -20.20 38.54 -6.52
CA ILE A 86 -20.86 37.25 -6.42
C ILE A 86 -20.02 36.39 -5.49
N THR A 87 -20.45 36.25 -4.24
CA THR A 87 -19.95 35.18 -3.39
C THR A 87 -20.42 33.87 -4.02
N PRO A 88 -19.53 32.91 -4.35
CA PRO A 88 -20.01 31.58 -4.67
C PRO A 88 -20.70 31.09 -3.40
N LEU A 89 -22.03 30.98 -3.47
CA LEU A 89 -22.83 30.33 -2.46
C LEU A 89 -22.23 28.94 -2.27
N LYS A 90 -21.44 28.79 -1.22
CA LYS A 90 -21.03 27.49 -0.72
C LYS A 90 -22.30 26.90 -0.13
N ILE A 91 -23.14 26.34 -1.00
CA ILE A 91 -24.31 25.57 -0.63
C ILE A 91 -23.74 24.38 0.13
N GLN A 92 -23.60 24.51 1.44
CA GLN A 92 -23.53 23.36 2.34
C GLN A 92 -24.92 22.71 2.28
N SER A 93 -25.19 22.00 1.19
CA SER A 93 -26.30 21.07 1.16
C SER A 93 -26.00 20.06 2.27
N LYS A 94 -26.93 19.88 3.22
CA LYS A 94 -26.86 18.79 4.19
C LYS A 94 -26.59 17.49 3.42
N SER A 95 -25.37 16.96 3.52
CA SER A 95 -24.99 15.69 2.91
C SER A 95 -25.81 14.59 3.57
N SER A 96 -26.92 14.19 2.93
CA SER A 96 -27.67 13.01 3.37
C SER A 96 -26.98 11.70 2.98
N GLY A 97 -25.96 11.75 2.12
CA GLY A 97 -25.15 10.59 1.75
C GLY A 97 -24.13 10.22 2.82
N SER A 98 -23.87 8.92 2.97
CA SER A 98 -22.87 8.39 3.90
C SER A 98 -22.04 7.29 3.24
N VAL A 99 -20.74 7.55 3.11
CA VAL A 99 -19.76 6.62 2.54
C VAL A 99 -19.26 5.61 3.58
N LEU A 100 -19.33 5.96 4.88
CA LEU A 100 -18.77 5.19 5.98
C LEU A 100 -19.32 3.76 6.12
N PRO A 101 -20.63 3.48 5.98
CA PRO A 101 -21.16 2.12 6.09
C PRO A 101 -20.57 1.20 5.01
N TYR A 102 -20.44 1.70 3.79
CA TYR A 102 -19.90 0.95 2.65
C TYR A 102 -18.40 0.70 2.77
N VAL A 103 -17.66 1.69 3.30
CA VAL A 103 -16.24 1.51 3.66
C VAL A 103 -16.10 0.47 4.78
N GLY A 104 -17.01 0.47 5.77
CA GLY A 104 -17.03 -0.53 6.84
C GLY A 104 -17.26 -1.94 6.31
N ILE A 105 -18.20 -2.11 5.38
CA ILE A 105 -18.45 -3.40 4.70
C ILE A 105 -17.22 -3.83 3.90
N ALA A 106 -16.63 -2.94 3.10
CA ALA A 106 -15.42 -3.24 2.33
C ALA A 106 -14.24 -3.62 3.24
N SER A 107 -14.14 -2.98 4.41
CA SER A 107 -13.11 -3.26 5.41
C SER A 107 -13.23 -4.65 6.03
N LEU A 108 -14.38 -5.35 5.92
CA LEU A 108 -14.46 -6.77 6.30
C LEU A 108 -13.51 -7.63 5.46
N GLY A 109 -13.27 -7.29 4.19
CA GLY A 109 -12.26 -7.95 3.36
C GLY A 109 -10.85 -7.76 3.89
N ALA A 110 -10.53 -6.55 4.39
CA ALA A 110 -9.26 -6.24 5.05
C ALA A 110 -9.10 -7.03 6.37
N ILE A 111 -10.16 -7.13 7.17
CA ILE A 111 -10.16 -7.95 8.39
C ILE A 111 -9.95 -9.42 8.05
N LEU A 112 -10.65 -9.96 7.05
CA LEU A 112 -10.50 -11.35 6.59
C LEU A 112 -9.08 -11.64 6.12
N PHE A 113 -8.47 -10.71 5.37
CA PHE A 113 -7.07 -10.77 5.00
C PHE A 113 -6.18 -10.93 6.24
N GLY A 114 -6.27 -9.98 7.19
CA GLY A 114 -5.48 -10.07 8.42
C GLY A 114 -5.74 -11.33 9.23
N TYR A 115 -7.00 -11.75 9.34
CA TYR A 115 -7.41 -12.90 10.12
C TYR A 115 -6.79 -14.18 9.58
N HIS A 116 -6.89 -14.42 8.27
CA HIS A 116 -6.35 -15.62 7.66
C HIS A 116 -4.82 -15.68 7.67
N LEU A 117 -4.13 -14.53 7.72
CA LEU A 117 -2.69 -14.47 7.95
C LEU A 117 -2.33 -14.88 9.39
N GLY A 118 -3.07 -14.37 10.38
CA GLY A 118 -2.77 -14.59 11.80
C GLY A 118 -3.26 -15.93 12.36
N VAL A 119 -4.33 -16.52 11.80
CA VAL A 119 -5.03 -17.67 12.42
C VAL A 119 -4.14 -18.91 12.55
N VAL A 120 -3.22 -19.10 11.61
CA VAL A 120 -2.30 -20.24 11.61
C VAL A 120 -1.28 -20.14 12.74
N ASN A 121 -0.94 -18.93 13.22
CA ASN A 121 0.11 -18.74 14.23
C ASN A 121 -0.20 -19.47 15.54
N GLY A 122 -1.40 -19.29 16.09
CA GLY A 122 -1.83 -20.05 17.27
C GLY A 122 -2.18 -21.51 16.95
N ALA A 123 -2.82 -21.74 15.80
CA ALA A 123 -3.41 -23.04 15.45
C ALA A 123 -2.41 -24.09 14.96
N LEU A 124 -1.25 -23.70 14.41
CA LEU A 124 -0.36 -24.58 13.66
C LEU A 124 0.10 -25.81 14.45
N GLU A 125 0.48 -25.64 15.71
CA GLU A 125 0.95 -26.78 16.50
C GLU A 125 -0.19 -27.75 16.82
N TYR A 126 -1.37 -27.23 17.16
CA TYR A 126 -2.54 -28.04 17.52
C TYR A 126 -3.08 -28.80 16.31
N LEU A 127 -3.20 -28.13 15.17
CA LEU A 127 -3.61 -28.79 13.92
C LEU A 127 -2.54 -29.79 13.45
N ALA A 128 -1.24 -29.51 13.65
CA ALA A 128 -0.19 -30.42 13.24
C ALA A 128 -0.19 -31.71 14.08
N LYS A 129 -0.53 -31.62 15.37
CA LYS A 129 -0.76 -32.79 16.23
C LYS A 129 -2.00 -33.57 15.82
N ASP A 130 -3.13 -32.88 15.59
CA ASP A 130 -4.40 -33.53 15.19
C ASP A 130 -4.30 -34.24 13.83
N LEU A 131 -3.57 -33.67 12.87
CA LEU A 131 -3.39 -34.22 11.52
C LEU A 131 -2.19 -35.16 11.38
N GLY A 132 -1.46 -35.45 12.47
CA GLY A 132 -0.33 -36.40 12.46
C GLY A 132 0.92 -35.91 11.72
N ILE A 133 1.16 -34.59 11.67
CA ILE A 133 2.29 -33.97 10.96
C ILE A 133 3.18 -33.09 11.86
N ALA A 134 3.09 -33.26 13.18
CA ALA A 134 3.85 -32.48 14.16
C ALA A 134 5.38 -32.50 13.91
N GLU A 135 5.92 -33.61 13.41
CA GLU A 135 7.34 -33.76 13.10
C GLU A 135 7.71 -33.34 11.67
N ASN A 136 6.72 -33.14 10.79
CA ASN A 136 6.95 -32.82 9.39
C ASN A 136 6.89 -31.30 9.16
N THR A 137 8.02 -30.63 9.36
CA THR A 137 8.15 -29.18 9.18
C THR A 137 7.88 -28.72 7.75
N VAL A 138 8.10 -29.57 6.75
CA VAL A 138 7.82 -29.28 5.34
C VAL A 138 6.32 -29.19 5.11
N LEU A 139 5.52 -30.13 5.61
CA LEU A 139 4.06 -30.08 5.51
C LEU A 139 3.45 -28.91 6.28
N GLN A 140 4.00 -28.57 7.45
CA GLN A 140 3.61 -27.36 8.18
C GLN A 140 3.87 -26.09 7.35
N GLY A 141 5.04 -26.01 6.71
CA GLY A 141 5.37 -24.92 5.79
C GLY A 141 4.38 -24.82 4.62
N TRP A 142 3.94 -25.96 4.06
CA TRP A 142 2.90 -25.98 3.02
C TRP A 142 1.53 -25.50 3.50
N ILE A 143 1.13 -25.85 4.72
CA ILE A 143 -0.14 -25.37 5.30
C ILE A 143 -0.14 -23.84 5.44
N VAL A 144 0.97 -23.26 5.90
CA VAL A 144 1.12 -21.81 6.00
C VAL A 144 1.13 -21.18 4.59
N SER A 145 1.95 -21.72 3.69
CA SER A 145 2.29 -21.06 2.41
C SER A 145 1.26 -21.26 1.31
N SER A 146 0.44 -22.32 1.36
CA SER A 146 -0.64 -22.54 0.39
C SER A 146 -1.61 -21.36 0.31
N THR A 147 -1.86 -20.69 1.44
CA THR A 147 -2.61 -19.41 1.47
C THR A 147 -1.94 -18.33 0.62
N LEU A 148 -0.62 -18.22 0.72
CA LEU A 148 0.17 -17.20 0.03
C LEU A 148 0.28 -17.51 -1.47
N ALA A 149 0.37 -18.78 -1.84
CA ALA A 149 0.26 -19.22 -3.22
C ALA A 149 -1.11 -18.84 -3.81
N GLY A 150 -2.19 -19.12 -3.07
CA GLY A 150 -3.54 -18.71 -3.45
C GLY A 150 -3.65 -17.19 -3.59
N ALA A 151 -3.12 -16.44 -2.63
CA ALA A 151 -3.15 -14.97 -2.64
C ALA A 151 -2.36 -14.38 -3.80
N THR A 152 -1.24 -15.01 -4.19
CA THR A 152 -0.49 -14.64 -5.39
C THR A 152 -1.40 -14.71 -6.62
N VAL A 153 -2.06 -15.86 -6.84
CA VAL A 153 -2.99 -16.05 -7.96
C VAL A 153 -4.15 -15.05 -7.88
N GLY A 154 -4.78 -14.92 -6.72
CA GLY A 154 -5.90 -14.00 -6.48
C GLY A 154 -5.55 -12.54 -6.76
N SER A 155 -4.34 -12.10 -6.39
CA SER A 155 -3.88 -10.72 -6.58
C SER A 155 -3.71 -10.35 -8.05
N PHE A 156 -3.27 -11.30 -8.90
CA PHE A 156 -3.16 -11.08 -10.34
C PHE A 156 -4.53 -11.06 -11.04
N THR A 157 -5.50 -11.82 -10.53
CA THR A 157 -6.85 -11.89 -11.11
C THR A 157 -7.79 -10.81 -10.60
N GLY A 158 -7.59 -10.30 -9.37
CA GLY A 158 -8.54 -9.43 -8.68
C GLY A 158 -8.84 -8.12 -9.41
N GLY A 159 -7.80 -7.48 -9.97
CA GLY A 159 -7.97 -6.25 -10.77
C GLY A 159 -8.78 -6.49 -12.04
N SER A 160 -8.44 -7.52 -12.82
CA SER A 160 -9.16 -7.85 -14.05
C SER A 160 -10.62 -8.23 -13.80
N LEU A 161 -10.91 -8.96 -12.72
CA LEU A 161 -12.27 -9.26 -12.30
C LEU A 161 -13.04 -7.98 -11.94
N ALA A 162 -12.43 -7.09 -11.15
CA ALA A 162 -13.04 -5.83 -10.74
C ALA A 162 -13.34 -4.89 -11.92
N ASP A 163 -12.50 -4.89 -12.95
CA ASP A 163 -12.71 -4.11 -14.15
C ASP A 163 -13.78 -4.71 -15.06
N GLN A 164 -13.85 -6.04 -15.19
CA GLN A 164 -14.83 -6.72 -16.04
C GLN A 164 -16.24 -6.76 -15.41
N PHE A 165 -16.35 -7.11 -14.13
CA PHE A 165 -17.62 -7.38 -13.47
C PHE A 165 -18.13 -6.20 -12.63
N GLY A 166 -17.26 -5.25 -12.28
CA GLY A 166 -17.53 -4.22 -11.28
C GLY A 166 -17.00 -4.59 -9.90
N ARG A 167 -16.94 -3.61 -8.99
CA ARG A 167 -16.28 -3.78 -7.70
C ARG A 167 -17.19 -4.58 -6.75
N THR A 168 -18.47 -4.25 -6.63
CA THR A 168 -19.36 -4.95 -5.69
C THR A 168 -19.56 -6.41 -6.09
N LYS A 169 -19.78 -6.69 -7.37
CA LYS A 169 -19.90 -8.08 -7.86
C LYS A 169 -18.64 -8.90 -7.63
N THR A 170 -17.47 -8.30 -7.78
CA THR A 170 -16.22 -8.99 -7.52
C THR A 170 -16.06 -9.32 -6.03
N PHE A 171 -16.52 -8.46 -5.11
CA PHE A 171 -16.61 -8.84 -3.69
C PHE A 171 -17.56 -10.02 -3.42
N LEU A 172 -18.71 -10.09 -4.09
CA LEU A 172 -19.61 -11.24 -3.95
C LEU A 172 -18.94 -12.53 -4.43
N LEU A 173 -18.22 -12.47 -5.56
CA LEU A 173 -17.45 -13.61 -6.07
C LEU A 173 -16.29 -13.97 -5.15
N ASP A 174 -15.65 -12.98 -4.53
CA ASP A 174 -14.53 -13.13 -3.59
C ASP A 174 -14.94 -13.79 -2.26
N ALA A 175 -16.15 -13.49 -1.78
CA ALA A 175 -16.66 -14.08 -0.54
C ALA A 175 -16.84 -15.60 -0.61
N ILE A 176 -17.02 -16.18 -1.80
CA ILE A 176 -17.19 -17.62 -2.01
C ILE A 176 -15.91 -18.40 -1.63
N PRO A 177 -14.73 -18.16 -2.24
CA PRO A 177 -13.50 -18.86 -1.88
C PRO A 177 -13.06 -18.56 -0.44
N LEU A 178 -13.35 -17.37 0.11
CA LEU A 178 -13.11 -17.06 1.53
C LEU A 178 -13.94 -17.96 2.46
N ALA A 179 -15.26 -18.00 2.27
CA ALA A 179 -16.17 -18.79 3.11
C ALA A 179 -15.93 -20.31 2.95
N VAL A 180 -15.84 -20.79 1.71
CA VAL A 180 -15.60 -22.22 1.41
C VAL A 180 -14.22 -22.64 1.90
N GLY A 181 -13.19 -21.83 1.67
CA GLY A 181 -11.83 -22.11 2.14
C GLY A 181 -11.76 -22.19 3.67
N ALA A 182 -12.37 -21.24 4.37
CA ALA A 182 -12.48 -21.24 5.83
C ALA A 182 -13.23 -22.48 6.37
N PHE A 183 -14.36 -22.83 5.75
CA PHE A 183 -15.16 -23.99 6.13
C PHE A 183 -14.40 -25.32 5.92
N LEU A 184 -13.71 -25.46 4.80
CA LEU A 184 -12.86 -26.63 4.53
C LEU A 184 -11.72 -26.76 5.53
N CYS A 185 -11.07 -25.64 5.90
CA CYS A 185 -10.05 -25.65 6.96
C CYS A 185 -10.62 -26.10 8.30
N ALA A 186 -11.79 -25.59 8.68
CA ALA A 186 -12.44 -25.94 9.96
C ALA A 186 -12.82 -27.43 10.04
N THR A 187 -13.25 -28.02 8.92
CA THR A 187 -13.71 -29.41 8.83
C THR A 187 -12.62 -30.39 8.38
N ALA A 188 -11.38 -29.91 8.15
CA ALA A 188 -10.30 -30.73 7.62
C ALA A 188 -9.95 -31.91 8.56
N THR A 189 -10.02 -33.14 8.03
CA THR A 189 -9.59 -34.36 8.74
C THR A 189 -8.25 -34.89 8.24
N ASN A 190 -7.73 -34.31 7.15
CA ASN A 190 -6.44 -34.65 6.58
C ASN A 190 -5.75 -33.39 6.03
N VAL A 191 -4.45 -33.51 5.77
CA VAL A 191 -3.58 -32.41 5.32
C VAL A 191 -3.98 -31.88 3.94
N GLN A 192 -4.48 -32.73 3.05
CA GLN A 192 -4.87 -32.32 1.69
C GLN A 192 -6.07 -31.38 1.73
N THR A 193 -7.11 -31.71 2.50
CA THR A 193 -8.28 -30.83 2.70
C THR A 193 -7.86 -29.50 3.33
N MET A 194 -6.93 -29.53 4.28
CA MET A 194 -6.38 -28.31 4.88
C MET A 194 -5.66 -27.43 3.84
N ILE A 195 -4.80 -28.01 3.00
CA ILE A 195 -4.08 -27.29 1.94
C ILE A 195 -5.05 -26.71 0.90
N ILE A 196 -6.06 -27.47 0.48
CA ILE A 196 -7.07 -27.00 -0.48
C ILE A 196 -7.88 -25.85 0.11
N GLY A 197 -8.34 -25.99 1.35
CA GLY A 197 -9.06 -24.91 2.05
C GLY A 197 -8.21 -23.66 2.19
N ARG A 198 -6.92 -23.82 2.53
CA ARG A 198 -5.97 -22.72 2.66
C ARG A 198 -5.71 -22.03 1.33
N LEU A 199 -5.55 -22.78 0.24
CA LEU A 199 -5.38 -22.27 -1.11
C LEU A 199 -6.60 -21.45 -1.56
N LEU A 200 -7.82 -21.96 -1.34
CA LEU A 200 -9.06 -21.24 -1.67
C LEU A 200 -9.20 -19.95 -0.87
N ALA A 201 -9.03 -20.00 0.45
CA ALA A 201 -9.03 -18.79 1.28
C ALA A 201 -7.94 -17.81 0.82
N GLY A 202 -6.77 -18.33 0.41
CA GLY A 202 -5.69 -17.56 -0.20
C GLY A 202 -6.13 -16.78 -1.43
N ILE A 203 -6.76 -17.45 -2.41
CA ILE A 203 -7.28 -16.79 -3.62
C ILE A 203 -8.19 -15.63 -3.25
N GLY A 204 -9.10 -15.84 -2.30
CA GLY A 204 -9.99 -14.78 -1.88
C GLY A 204 -9.26 -13.59 -1.24
N ILE A 205 -8.34 -13.85 -0.33
CA ILE A 205 -7.48 -12.81 0.27
C ILE A 205 -6.70 -12.02 -0.79
N GLY A 206 -6.19 -12.71 -1.82
CA GLY A 206 -5.49 -12.10 -2.94
C GLY A 206 -6.38 -11.12 -3.71
N ILE A 207 -7.61 -11.52 -4.02
CA ILE A 207 -8.60 -10.66 -4.68
C ILE A 207 -8.95 -9.47 -3.77
N SER A 208 -9.30 -9.74 -2.51
CA SER A 208 -9.57 -8.74 -1.46
C SER A 208 -8.45 -7.69 -1.36
N SER A 209 -7.18 -8.10 -1.45
CA SER A 209 -6.03 -7.18 -1.34
C SER A 209 -5.97 -6.13 -2.46
N ALA A 210 -6.50 -6.45 -3.64
CA ALA A 210 -6.57 -5.52 -4.76
C ALA A 210 -7.86 -4.67 -4.71
N ILE A 211 -8.99 -5.31 -4.40
CA ILE A 211 -10.30 -4.67 -4.56
C ILE A 211 -10.72 -3.78 -3.40
N VAL A 212 -10.33 -4.10 -2.15
CA VAL A 212 -10.67 -3.28 -0.97
C VAL A 212 -10.14 -1.85 -1.09
N PRO A 213 -8.81 -1.62 -1.29
CA PRO A 213 -8.30 -0.27 -1.44
C PRO A 213 -8.87 0.43 -2.69
N LEU A 214 -9.09 -0.31 -3.78
CA LEU A 214 -9.67 0.22 -5.00
C LEU A 214 -11.08 0.77 -4.76
N TYR A 215 -11.98 -0.06 -4.22
CA TYR A 215 -13.36 0.32 -3.96
C TYR A 215 -13.44 1.49 -2.99
N ILE A 216 -12.69 1.43 -1.87
CA ILE A 216 -12.63 2.54 -0.90
C ILE A 216 -12.19 3.82 -1.61
N SER A 217 -11.15 3.78 -2.44
CA SER A 217 -10.66 5.00 -3.12
C SER A 217 -11.66 5.62 -4.09
N GLU A 218 -12.51 4.80 -4.73
CA GLU A 218 -13.46 5.23 -5.75
C GLU A 218 -14.78 5.74 -5.18
N ILE A 219 -15.21 5.23 -4.02
CA ILE A 219 -16.40 5.73 -3.33
C ILE A 219 -16.10 6.87 -2.35
N SER A 220 -14.82 7.12 -2.06
CA SER A 220 -14.40 8.14 -1.11
C SER A 220 -14.40 9.55 -1.71
N PRO A 221 -14.94 10.55 -0.99
CA PRO A 221 -14.75 11.96 -1.33
C PRO A 221 -13.27 12.31 -1.41
N THR A 222 -12.90 13.19 -2.34
CA THR A 222 -11.51 13.59 -2.57
C THR A 222 -10.85 14.15 -1.31
N GLU A 223 -11.61 14.77 -0.42
CA GLU A 223 -11.12 15.45 0.78
C GLU A 223 -10.68 14.47 1.89
N ILE A 224 -11.31 13.29 1.97
CA ILE A 224 -11.04 12.28 3.02
C ILE A 224 -10.50 10.96 2.49
N ARG A 225 -10.28 10.84 1.17
CA ARG A 225 -9.81 9.62 0.49
C ARG A 225 -8.53 9.06 1.09
N GLY A 226 -7.57 9.91 1.45
CA GLY A 226 -6.30 9.48 2.07
C GLY A 226 -6.53 8.82 3.43
N THR A 227 -7.35 9.43 4.29
CA THR A 227 -7.72 8.89 5.59
C THR A 227 -8.44 7.56 5.46
N LEU A 228 -9.44 7.47 4.57
CA LEU A 228 -10.17 6.23 4.31
C LEU A 228 -9.28 5.14 3.69
N GLY A 229 -8.29 5.51 2.87
CA GLY A 229 -7.28 4.58 2.37
C GLY A 229 -6.41 3.99 3.49
N SER A 230 -6.02 4.80 4.47
CA SER A 230 -5.20 4.34 5.62
C SER A 230 -5.94 3.36 6.54
N ILE A 231 -7.27 3.44 6.57
CA ILE A 231 -8.13 2.54 7.35
C ILE A 231 -8.00 1.08 6.90
N ASN A 232 -7.74 0.83 5.62
CA ASN A 232 -7.54 -0.52 5.09
C ASN A 232 -6.42 -1.26 5.85
N GLN A 233 -5.24 -0.63 5.98
CA GLN A 233 -4.10 -1.23 6.69
C GLN A 233 -4.41 -1.45 8.17
N LEU A 234 -5.12 -0.51 8.80
CA LEU A 234 -5.55 -0.65 10.20
C LEU A 234 -6.44 -1.88 10.39
N PHE A 235 -7.41 -2.11 9.49
CA PHE A 235 -8.29 -3.27 9.56
C PHE A 235 -7.58 -4.60 9.29
N ILE A 236 -6.55 -4.63 8.44
CA ILE A 236 -5.66 -5.81 8.31
C ILE A 236 -5.00 -6.10 9.67
N CYS A 237 -4.46 -5.09 10.34
CA CYS A 237 -3.83 -5.27 11.65
C CYS A 237 -4.84 -5.73 12.72
N ILE A 238 -6.07 -5.20 12.70
CA ILE A 238 -7.17 -5.65 13.56
C ILE A 238 -7.53 -7.11 13.28
N GLY A 239 -7.57 -7.52 12.00
CA GLY A 239 -7.80 -8.90 11.62
C GLY A 239 -6.73 -9.86 12.17
N ILE A 240 -5.46 -9.48 12.07
CA ILE A 240 -4.34 -10.26 12.66
C ILE A 240 -4.54 -10.38 14.18
N LEU A 241 -4.81 -9.27 14.87
CA LEU A 241 -5.07 -9.28 16.31
C LEU A 241 -6.25 -10.18 16.68
N ALA A 242 -7.37 -10.08 15.94
CA ALA A 242 -8.56 -10.90 16.17
C ALA A 242 -8.25 -12.39 16.03
N ALA A 243 -7.41 -12.78 15.06
CA ALA A 243 -6.98 -14.17 14.90
C ALA A 243 -6.10 -14.66 16.06
N LEU A 244 -5.18 -13.82 16.55
CA LEU A 244 -4.32 -14.15 17.68
C LEU A 244 -5.12 -14.27 18.98
N VAL A 245 -6.09 -13.37 19.20
CA VAL A 245 -7.03 -13.44 20.35
C VAL A 245 -7.95 -14.65 20.24
N ALA A 246 -8.42 -15.01 19.04
CA ALA A 246 -9.23 -16.20 18.83
C ALA A 246 -8.51 -17.50 19.21
N GLY A 247 -7.18 -17.48 19.29
CA GLY A 247 -6.35 -18.60 19.76
C GLY A 247 -6.29 -18.79 21.27
N LEU A 248 -6.70 -17.81 22.09
CA LEU A 248 -6.59 -17.91 23.56
C LEU A 248 -7.23 -19.19 24.16
N PRO A 249 -8.39 -19.68 23.67
CA PRO A 249 -8.99 -20.91 24.19
C PRO A 249 -8.24 -22.20 23.84
N LEU A 250 -7.23 -22.18 22.97
CA LEU A 250 -6.45 -23.37 22.57
C LEU A 250 -5.76 -24.07 23.74
N ALA A 251 -5.39 -23.31 24.79
CA ALA A 251 -4.77 -23.87 25.98
C ALA A 251 -5.71 -24.83 26.74
N GLY A 252 -7.01 -24.57 26.73
CA GLY A 252 -8.03 -25.40 27.38
C GLY A 252 -8.72 -26.39 26.46
N ASN A 253 -8.78 -26.12 25.16
CA ASN A 253 -9.41 -26.98 24.16
C ASN A 253 -8.52 -27.11 22.90
N PRO A 254 -7.73 -28.19 22.78
CA PRO A 254 -6.87 -28.42 21.63
C PRO A 254 -7.61 -28.45 20.28
N LEU A 255 -8.87 -28.89 20.24
CA LEU A 255 -9.68 -28.94 19.01
C LEU A 255 -10.24 -27.57 18.60
N TRP A 256 -10.04 -26.53 19.42
CA TRP A 256 -10.50 -25.17 19.15
C TRP A 256 -9.91 -24.56 17.87
N TRP A 257 -8.78 -25.10 17.37
CA TRP A 257 -8.19 -24.68 16.10
C TRP A 257 -9.21 -24.76 14.95
N ARG A 258 -10.13 -25.73 14.97
CA ARG A 258 -11.22 -25.86 13.98
C ARG A 258 -12.17 -24.68 14.03
N THR A 259 -12.58 -24.31 15.24
CA THR A 259 -13.45 -23.14 15.49
C THR A 259 -12.78 -21.85 15.02
N MET A 260 -11.46 -21.69 15.23
CA MET A 260 -10.73 -20.51 14.74
C MET A 260 -10.89 -20.34 13.22
N PHE A 261 -10.72 -21.40 12.42
CA PHE A 261 -10.98 -21.31 10.98
C PHE A 261 -12.47 -21.07 10.67
N GLY A 262 -13.37 -21.68 11.43
CA GLY A 262 -14.81 -21.51 11.26
C GLY A 262 -15.31 -20.08 11.52
N ILE A 263 -14.69 -19.35 12.45
CA ILE A 263 -15.04 -17.95 12.75
C ILE A 263 -14.93 -17.07 11.50
N ALA A 264 -13.97 -17.33 10.60
CA ALA A 264 -13.78 -16.56 9.37
C ALA A 264 -14.94 -16.67 8.37
N VAL A 265 -15.79 -17.69 8.48
CA VAL A 265 -16.99 -17.84 7.63
C VAL A 265 -17.97 -16.69 7.89
N ILE A 266 -18.12 -16.25 9.14
CA ILE A 266 -19.08 -15.21 9.53
C ILE A 266 -18.79 -13.88 8.82
N PRO A 267 -17.59 -13.25 8.95
CA PRO A 267 -17.29 -12.02 8.23
C PRO A 267 -17.29 -12.20 6.71
N SER A 268 -17.02 -13.39 6.17
CA SER A 268 -17.12 -13.67 4.73
C SER A 268 -18.56 -13.58 4.22
N VAL A 269 -19.51 -14.16 4.96
CA VAL A 269 -20.94 -14.08 4.64
C VAL A 269 -21.46 -12.66 4.83
N LEU A 270 -21.05 -11.96 5.89
CA LEU A 270 -21.42 -10.56 6.11
C LEU A 270 -20.87 -9.63 5.01
N LEU A 271 -19.66 -9.88 4.52
CA LEU A 271 -19.10 -9.19 3.36
C LEU A 271 -19.96 -9.40 2.12
N ALA A 272 -20.34 -10.64 1.82
CA ALA A 272 -21.20 -10.96 0.66
C ALA A 272 -22.57 -10.25 0.75
N ILE A 273 -23.24 -10.35 1.89
CA ILE A 273 -24.55 -9.74 2.13
C ILE A 273 -24.43 -8.22 2.07
N GLY A 274 -23.47 -7.62 2.77
CA GLY A 274 -23.28 -6.18 2.79
C GLY A 274 -22.98 -5.61 1.40
N MET A 275 -22.17 -6.32 0.61
CA MET A 275 -21.82 -5.89 -0.75
C MET A 275 -22.98 -6.01 -1.72
N ALA A 276 -23.91 -6.95 -1.50
CA ALA A 276 -25.13 -7.07 -2.32
C ALA A 276 -26.02 -5.81 -2.22
N PHE A 277 -25.95 -5.07 -1.11
CA PHE A 277 -26.70 -3.82 -0.89
C PHE A 277 -25.84 -2.55 -1.05
N SER A 278 -24.56 -2.69 -1.38
CA SER A 278 -23.65 -1.56 -1.52
C SER A 278 -23.73 -0.96 -2.93
N PRO A 279 -23.59 0.38 -3.08
CA PRO A 279 -23.55 1.02 -4.38
C PRO A 279 -22.28 0.60 -5.12
N GLU A 280 -22.40 0.39 -6.43
CA GLU A 280 -21.25 0.16 -7.30
C GLU A 280 -20.42 1.45 -7.45
N SER A 281 -19.14 1.29 -7.78
CA SER A 281 -18.22 2.41 -8.01
C SER A 281 -18.78 3.38 -9.07
N PRO A 282 -18.99 4.67 -8.73
CA PRO A 282 -19.42 5.67 -9.70
C PRO A 282 -18.47 5.79 -10.89
N ARG A 283 -17.16 5.69 -10.61
CA ARG A 283 -16.12 5.74 -11.63
C ARG A 283 -16.25 4.59 -12.63
N TRP A 284 -16.40 3.37 -12.13
CA TRP A 284 -16.56 2.19 -12.99
C TRP A 284 -17.83 2.26 -13.83
N LEU A 285 -18.94 2.75 -13.25
CA LEU A 285 -20.21 2.90 -13.96
C LEU A 285 -20.11 3.92 -15.11
N VAL A 286 -19.47 5.07 -14.89
CA VAL A 286 -19.23 6.07 -15.95
C VAL A 286 -18.33 5.50 -17.06
N GLN A 287 -17.25 4.79 -16.70
CA GLN A 287 -16.36 4.14 -17.67
C GLN A 287 -17.07 3.10 -18.55
N HIS A 288 -18.10 2.44 -18.01
CA HIS A 288 -18.92 1.46 -18.73
C HIS A 288 -20.17 2.06 -19.38
N GLY A 289 -20.30 3.39 -19.44
CA GLY A 289 -21.43 4.08 -20.07
C GLY A 289 -22.75 3.99 -19.31
N LYS A 290 -22.75 3.51 -18.06
CA LYS A 290 -23.94 3.35 -17.21
C LYS A 290 -24.22 4.61 -16.40
N ILE A 291 -24.53 5.70 -17.11
CA ILE A 291 -24.66 7.05 -16.54
C ILE A 291 -25.78 7.14 -15.50
N SER A 292 -26.95 6.54 -15.75
CA SER A 292 -28.08 6.55 -14.81
C SER A 292 -27.77 5.84 -13.50
N ASP A 293 -27.06 4.71 -13.57
CA ASP A 293 -26.66 3.96 -12.39
C ASP A 293 -25.58 4.72 -11.59
N ALA A 294 -24.66 5.40 -12.30
CA ALA A 294 -23.65 6.25 -11.68
C ALA A 294 -24.29 7.39 -10.89
N GLU A 295 -25.30 8.05 -11.47
CA GLU A 295 -26.05 9.11 -10.80
C GLU A 295 -26.72 8.62 -9.51
N LYS A 296 -27.37 7.44 -9.58
CA LYS A 296 -27.98 6.80 -8.42
C LYS A 296 -26.95 6.47 -7.34
N ALA A 297 -25.80 5.91 -7.72
CA ALA A 297 -24.72 5.60 -6.78
C ALA A 297 -24.16 6.86 -6.10
N ILE A 298 -23.93 7.93 -6.86
CA ILE A 298 -23.44 9.22 -6.34
C ILE A 298 -24.47 9.84 -5.40
N LYS A 299 -25.76 9.81 -5.75
CA LYS A 299 -26.85 10.28 -4.88
C LYS A 299 -26.87 9.53 -3.55
N THR A 300 -26.65 8.21 -3.55
CA THR A 300 -26.55 7.41 -2.32
C THR A 300 -25.29 7.74 -1.51
N LEU A 301 -24.15 7.91 -2.16
CA LEU A 301 -22.85 8.11 -1.49
C LEU A 301 -22.66 9.53 -0.96
N TYR A 302 -23.01 10.54 -1.76
CA TYR A 302 -22.68 11.95 -1.51
C TYR A 302 -23.92 12.84 -1.30
N GLY A 303 -25.13 12.32 -1.55
CA GLY A 303 -26.37 13.09 -1.52
C GLY A 303 -26.67 13.80 -2.85
N GLU A 304 -27.93 14.22 -3.03
CA GLU A 304 -28.42 14.85 -4.27
C GLU A 304 -27.65 16.11 -4.67
N GLY A 305 -27.22 16.93 -3.70
CA GLY A 305 -26.61 18.23 -3.95
C GLY A 305 -25.23 18.18 -4.63
N ARG A 306 -24.53 17.04 -4.58
CA ARG A 306 -23.19 16.87 -5.19
C ARG A 306 -23.20 16.05 -6.49
N VAL A 307 -24.37 15.61 -6.95
CA VAL A 307 -24.47 14.71 -8.11
C VAL A 307 -23.91 15.36 -9.37
N THR A 308 -24.32 16.58 -9.67
CA THR A 308 -23.91 17.33 -10.87
C THR A 308 -22.42 17.63 -10.88
N GLU A 309 -21.86 18.04 -9.74
CA GLU A 309 -20.42 18.30 -9.54
C GLU A 309 -19.61 17.04 -9.82
N VAL A 310 -19.91 15.94 -9.12
CA VAL A 310 -19.14 14.69 -9.22
C VAL A 310 -19.29 14.02 -10.59
N MET A 311 -20.47 14.09 -11.20
CA MET A 311 -20.69 13.56 -12.56
C MET A 311 -19.90 14.33 -13.62
N ALA A 312 -19.80 15.66 -13.49
CA ALA A 312 -18.99 16.48 -14.40
C ALA A 312 -17.50 16.13 -14.28
N ASP A 313 -16.98 16.02 -13.06
CA ASP A 313 -15.58 15.67 -12.79
C ASP A 313 -15.21 14.27 -13.32
N LEU A 314 -16.08 13.28 -13.10
CA LEU A 314 -15.85 11.92 -13.60
C LEU A 314 -15.90 11.86 -15.14
N SER A 315 -16.81 12.61 -15.76
CA SER A 315 -16.93 12.66 -17.22
C SER A 315 -15.72 13.34 -17.87
N ALA A 316 -15.24 14.44 -17.28
CA ALA A 316 -14.01 15.11 -17.72
C ALA A 316 -12.78 14.20 -17.56
N SER A 317 -12.68 13.48 -16.44
CA SER A 317 -11.59 12.53 -16.18
C SER A 317 -11.58 11.36 -17.17
N ASN A 318 -12.76 10.92 -17.63
CA ASN A 318 -12.89 9.82 -18.59
C ASN A 318 -12.55 10.24 -20.04
N GLN A 319 -12.67 11.53 -20.36
CA GLN A 319 -12.30 12.09 -21.67
C GLN A 319 -10.80 12.42 -21.77
N GLY A 320 -10.12 12.67 -20.64
CA GLY A 320 -8.69 13.00 -20.59
C GLY A 320 -7.74 11.80 -20.55
N SER A 321 -8.23 10.56 -20.50
CA SER A 321 -7.41 9.34 -20.38
C SER A 321 -6.93 8.76 -21.73
N GLU A 322 -6.68 9.61 -22.72
CA GLU A 322 -6.15 9.21 -24.04
C GLU A 322 -4.63 8.96 -24.06
N GLU A 323 -3.93 9.07 -22.92
CA GLU A 323 -2.55 8.59 -22.84
C GLU A 323 -2.52 7.06 -23.01
N GLN A 324 -1.91 6.58 -24.09
CA GLN A 324 -1.74 5.15 -24.34
C GLN A 324 -1.07 4.46 -23.14
N ASP A 325 -1.78 3.55 -22.49
CA ASP A 325 -1.23 2.71 -21.43
C ASP A 325 0.10 2.07 -21.85
N ALA A 326 1.12 2.23 -21.02
CA ALA A 326 2.44 1.67 -21.29
C ALA A 326 2.38 0.13 -21.30
N GLY A 327 3.09 -0.53 -22.20
CA GLY A 327 3.19 -1.99 -22.25
C GLY A 327 3.90 -2.57 -21.02
N TRP A 328 3.73 -3.86 -20.76
CA TRP A 328 4.48 -4.53 -19.66
C TRP A 328 6.00 -4.44 -19.85
N PHE A 329 6.47 -4.43 -21.10
CA PHE A 329 7.90 -4.28 -21.42
C PHE A 329 8.43 -2.86 -21.19
N ASP A 330 7.57 -1.84 -21.19
CA ASP A 330 7.98 -0.46 -20.95
C ASP A 330 8.48 -0.27 -19.51
N LEU A 331 8.01 -1.09 -18.56
CA LEU A 331 8.49 -1.10 -17.17
C LEU A 331 10.00 -1.40 -17.06
N PHE A 332 10.54 -2.17 -18.01
CA PHE A 332 11.95 -2.55 -18.04
C PHE A 332 12.80 -1.62 -18.90
N SER A 333 12.21 -0.56 -19.45
CA SER A 333 12.99 0.47 -20.16
C SER A 333 13.91 1.21 -19.20
N SER A 334 15.06 1.67 -19.70
CA SER A 334 16.05 2.40 -18.89
C SER A 334 15.48 3.66 -18.21
N ARG A 335 14.37 4.21 -18.72
CA ARG A 335 13.66 5.36 -18.16
C ARG A 335 12.94 5.01 -16.86
N TYR A 336 12.24 3.88 -16.81
CA TYR A 336 11.37 3.53 -15.68
C TYR A 336 11.98 2.49 -14.74
N PHE A 337 12.97 1.72 -15.21
CA PHE A 337 13.56 0.61 -14.46
C PHE A 337 14.05 1.01 -13.06
N LYS A 338 14.69 2.19 -12.92
CA LYS A 338 15.16 2.68 -11.60
C LYS A 338 14.00 2.81 -10.61
N VAL A 339 12.92 3.47 -11.01
CA VAL A 339 11.75 3.70 -10.13
C VAL A 339 11.03 2.39 -9.83
N VAL A 340 10.81 1.56 -10.85
CA VAL A 340 10.18 0.23 -10.69
C VAL A 340 11.01 -0.66 -9.76
N SER A 341 12.34 -0.62 -9.88
CA SER A 341 13.25 -1.37 -9.02
C SER A 341 13.17 -0.94 -7.55
N VAL A 342 12.95 0.36 -7.27
CA VAL A 342 12.75 0.85 -5.90
C VAL A 342 11.47 0.24 -5.30
N GLY A 343 10.35 0.25 -6.02
CA GLY A 343 9.10 -0.35 -5.56
C GLY A 343 9.22 -1.85 -5.28
N ALA A 344 9.81 -2.60 -6.22
CA ALA A 344 10.04 -4.04 -6.06
C ALA A 344 11.01 -4.36 -4.92
N ALA A 345 12.12 -3.61 -4.81
CA ALA A 345 13.11 -3.79 -3.75
C ALA A 345 12.54 -3.48 -2.36
N LEU A 346 11.71 -2.44 -2.22
CA LEU A 346 11.07 -2.11 -0.94
C LEU A 346 10.20 -3.26 -0.42
N PHE A 347 9.36 -3.85 -1.28
CA PHE A 347 8.56 -5.01 -0.91
C PHE A 347 9.43 -6.24 -0.65
N LEU A 348 10.47 -6.47 -1.45
CA LEU A 348 11.41 -7.56 -1.21
C LEU A 348 12.10 -7.43 0.17
N PHE A 349 12.62 -6.25 0.51
CA PHE A 349 13.23 -5.97 1.82
C PHE A 349 12.22 -6.11 2.96
N GLN A 350 10.98 -5.64 2.77
CA GLN A 350 9.90 -5.79 3.75
C GLN A 350 9.66 -7.28 4.07
N GLN A 351 9.63 -8.12 3.05
CA GLN A 351 9.44 -9.56 3.20
C GLN A 351 10.66 -10.24 3.83
N LEU A 352 11.84 -10.02 3.25
CA LEU A 352 13.10 -10.61 3.69
C LEU A 352 13.53 -10.16 5.10
N ALA A 353 13.03 -9.03 5.60
CA ALA A 353 13.21 -8.61 6.99
C ALA A 353 12.49 -9.53 8.00
N GLY A 354 11.59 -10.41 7.54
CA GLY A 354 11.04 -11.49 8.36
C GLY A 354 9.74 -11.16 9.08
N ILE A 355 9.02 -10.09 8.70
CA ILE A 355 7.75 -9.73 9.36
C ILE A 355 6.72 -10.86 9.30
N ASN A 356 6.60 -11.53 8.16
CA ASN A 356 5.65 -12.62 7.99
C ASN A 356 6.05 -13.86 8.77
N ALA A 357 7.35 -14.13 8.94
CA ALA A 357 7.79 -15.18 9.85
C ALA A 357 7.36 -14.89 11.31
N VAL A 358 7.45 -13.64 11.76
CA VAL A 358 6.95 -13.24 13.08
C VAL A 358 5.43 -13.39 13.16
N VAL A 359 4.69 -12.91 12.15
CA VAL A 359 3.21 -13.00 12.11
C VAL A 359 2.71 -14.43 12.05
N TYR A 360 3.45 -15.38 11.46
CA TYR A 360 3.02 -16.78 11.34
C TYR A 360 3.55 -17.69 12.45
N TYR A 361 4.69 -17.35 13.08
CA TYR A 361 5.39 -18.29 13.96
C TYR A 361 5.75 -17.72 15.34
N SER A 362 5.31 -16.50 15.71
CA SER A 362 5.64 -15.90 17.02
C SER A 362 5.24 -16.78 18.20
N THR A 363 4.08 -17.46 18.15
CA THR A 363 3.63 -18.36 19.24
C THR A 363 4.59 -19.53 19.41
N SER A 364 5.04 -20.12 18.30
CA SER A 364 6.04 -21.21 18.31
C SER A 364 7.39 -20.73 18.89
N VAL A 365 7.81 -19.52 18.53
CA VAL A 365 9.03 -18.90 19.07
C VAL A 365 8.91 -18.67 20.58
N PHE A 366 7.81 -18.09 21.05
CA PHE A 366 7.59 -17.82 22.48
C PHE A 366 7.52 -19.10 23.31
N ARG A 367 6.89 -20.15 22.77
CA ARG A 367 6.86 -21.47 23.38
C ARG A 367 8.27 -22.06 23.52
N THR A 368 9.08 -21.97 22.46
CA THR A 368 10.49 -22.39 22.48
C THR A 368 11.32 -21.58 23.48
N ALA A 369 10.96 -20.32 23.72
CA ALA A 369 11.57 -19.46 24.73
C ALA A 369 11.06 -19.68 26.17
N GLY A 370 10.14 -20.64 26.38
CA GLY A 370 9.60 -20.96 27.70
C GLY A 370 8.56 -19.96 28.24
N VAL A 371 7.91 -19.18 27.37
CA VAL A 371 6.85 -18.24 27.78
C VAL A 371 5.59 -19.02 28.16
N ALA A 372 5.14 -18.88 29.41
CA ALA A 372 4.00 -19.62 29.94
C ALA A 372 2.67 -19.37 29.21
N SER A 373 2.46 -18.17 28.66
CA SER A 373 1.28 -17.80 27.88
C SER A 373 1.68 -17.32 26.48
N ASP A 374 2.23 -18.23 25.69
CA ASP A 374 2.74 -17.95 24.34
C ASP A 374 1.68 -17.32 23.42
N VAL A 375 0.43 -17.81 23.43
CA VAL A 375 -0.67 -17.23 22.64
C VAL A 375 -1.03 -15.81 23.09
N ALA A 376 -1.06 -15.54 24.39
CA ALA A 376 -1.35 -14.20 24.90
C ALA A 376 -0.23 -13.21 24.59
N ALA A 377 1.04 -13.66 24.65
CA ALA A 377 2.17 -12.86 24.21
C ALA A 377 2.08 -12.53 22.71
N SER A 378 1.68 -13.47 21.87
CA SER A 378 1.40 -13.20 20.45
C SER A 378 0.25 -12.21 20.27
N ALA A 379 -0.84 -12.31 21.03
CA ALA A 379 -1.92 -11.32 20.99
C ALA A 379 -1.42 -9.91 21.39
N ALA A 380 -0.51 -9.79 22.36
CA ALA A 380 0.12 -8.51 22.71
C ALA A 380 0.96 -7.93 21.55
N VAL A 381 1.66 -8.78 20.79
CA VAL A 381 2.35 -8.39 19.55
C VAL A 381 1.35 -7.88 18.50
N GLY A 382 0.19 -8.54 18.35
CA GLY A 382 -0.89 -8.06 17.49
C GLY A 382 -1.44 -6.70 17.92
N ALA A 383 -1.59 -6.46 19.22
CA ALA A 383 -2.07 -5.18 19.76
C ALA A 383 -1.05 -4.07 19.49
N ALA A 384 0.23 -4.35 19.67
CA ALA A 384 1.33 -3.48 19.29
C ALA A 384 1.30 -3.13 17.78
N ASN A 385 1.01 -4.10 16.89
CA ASN A 385 0.87 -3.85 15.46
C ASN A 385 -0.26 -2.84 15.15
N VAL A 386 -1.43 -3.02 15.77
CA VAL A 386 -2.58 -2.10 15.62
C VAL A 386 -2.19 -0.71 16.10
N PHE A 387 -1.62 -0.61 17.30
CA PHE A 387 -1.20 0.66 17.89
C PHE A 387 -0.16 1.39 17.02
N GLY A 388 0.88 0.69 16.56
CA GLY A 388 1.89 1.26 15.67
C GLY A 388 1.29 1.77 14.35
N THR A 389 0.36 1.02 13.77
CA THR A 389 -0.34 1.38 12.52
C THR A 389 -1.20 2.64 12.69
N MET A 390 -1.89 2.78 13.83
CA MET A 390 -2.70 3.98 14.13
C MET A 390 -1.85 5.24 14.21
N ILE A 391 -0.64 5.15 14.76
CA ILE A 391 0.27 6.29 14.91
C ILE A 391 0.99 6.61 13.60
N ALA A 392 1.22 5.60 12.75
CA ALA A 392 1.98 5.73 11.52
C ALA A 392 1.42 6.82 10.58
N SER A 393 0.10 6.95 10.45
CA SER A 393 -0.53 7.98 9.62
C SER A 393 -0.15 9.40 10.08
N SER A 394 -0.25 9.66 11.38
CA SER A 394 0.11 10.96 11.98
C SER A 394 1.62 11.26 11.87
N LEU A 395 2.45 10.23 11.95
CA LEU A 395 3.90 10.36 11.77
C LEU A 395 4.27 10.61 10.31
N MET A 396 3.55 10.02 9.35
CA MET A 396 3.87 10.14 7.92
C MET A 396 3.77 11.56 7.40
N ASP A 397 2.81 12.32 7.91
CA ASP A 397 2.65 13.72 7.57
C ASP A 397 3.72 14.59 8.24
N LYS A 398 4.25 14.19 9.40
CA LYS A 398 5.24 14.96 10.17
C LYS A 398 6.68 14.68 9.76
N GLN A 399 7.08 13.41 9.66
CA GLN A 399 8.47 12.97 9.53
C GLN A 399 8.92 12.74 8.08
N GLY A 400 7.99 12.51 7.16
CA GLY A 400 8.31 12.16 5.76
C GLY A 400 8.49 10.65 5.56
N ARG A 401 8.33 10.20 4.31
CA ARG A 401 8.25 8.77 3.95
C ARG A 401 9.61 8.10 4.02
N LYS A 402 10.66 8.73 3.49
CA LYS A 402 12.02 8.18 3.49
C LYS A 402 12.56 8.04 4.90
N SER A 403 12.38 9.09 5.71
CA SER A 403 12.82 9.11 7.11
C SER A 403 12.15 8.01 7.93
N LEU A 404 10.83 7.81 7.76
CA LEU A 404 10.10 6.73 8.44
C LEU A 404 10.54 5.32 8.03
N LEU A 405 10.86 5.10 6.76
CA LEU A 405 11.40 3.82 6.31
C LEU A 405 12.75 3.55 6.98
N ILE A 406 13.65 4.54 7.03
CA ILE A 406 14.97 4.40 7.67
C ILE A 406 14.83 4.11 9.17
N THR A 407 14.01 4.87 9.90
CA THR A 407 13.81 4.66 11.34
C THR A 407 13.16 3.31 11.63
N SER A 408 12.17 2.91 10.83
CA SER A 408 11.49 1.62 10.94
C SER A 408 12.42 0.43 10.75
N PHE A 409 13.16 0.37 9.63
CA PHE A 409 14.11 -0.72 9.40
C PHE A 409 15.28 -0.71 10.41
N SER A 410 15.72 0.46 10.88
CA SER A 410 16.72 0.56 11.95
C SER A 410 16.21 -0.02 13.28
N GLY A 411 14.98 0.32 13.67
CA GLY A 411 14.34 -0.23 14.87
C GLY A 411 14.12 -1.74 14.78
N MET A 412 13.74 -2.23 13.59
CA MET A 412 13.64 -3.66 13.31
C MET A 412 15.00 -4.37 13.42
N ALA A 413 16.07 -3.77 12.88
CA ALA A 413 17.43 -4.34 12.97
C ALA A 413 17.89 -4.47 14.42
N ILE A 414 17.70 -3.42 15.24
CA ILE A 414 18.07 -3.42 16.66
C ILE A 414 17.26 -4.49 17.41
N SER A 415 15.96 -4.58 17.14
CA SER A 415 15.07 -5.54 17.80
C SER A 415 15.42 -6.99 17.44
N MET A 416 15.71 -7.27 16.17
CA MET A 416 16.15 -8.60 15.73
C MET A 416 17.54 -8.97 16.25
N MET A 417 18.45 -7.99 16.39
CA MET A 417 19.73 -8.18 17.05
C MET A 417 19.55 -8.56 18.53
N LEU A 418 18.68 -7.85 19.24
CA LEU A 418 18.32 -8.16 20.63
C LEU A 418 17.76 -9.57 20.77
N LEU A 419 16.84 -9.96 19.89
CA LEU A 419 16.28 -11.32 19.85
C LEU A 419 17.38 -12.36 19.61
N SER A 420 18.24 -12.16 18.61
CA SER A 420 19.35 -13.07 18.31
C SER A 420 20.28 -13.27 19.51
N LEU A 421 20.67 -12.20 20.20
CA LEU A 421 21.53 -12.24 21.38
C LEU A 421 20.87 -12.95 22.56
N SER A 422 19.56 -12.75 22.75
CA SER A 422 18.77 -13.38 23.81
C SER A 422 18.80 -14.92 23.73
N PHE A 423 18.80 -15.49 22.52
CA PHE A 423 18.88 -16.93 22.30
C PHE A 423 20.32 -17.50 22.23
N THR A 424 21.34 -16.65 22.10
CA THR A 424 22.74 -17.08 21.92
C THR A 424 23.50 -17.13 23.25
N TRP A 425 23.31 -16.13 24.11
CA TRP A 425 24.12 -15.96 25.30
C TRP A 425 23.52 -16.68 26.50
N LYS A 426 24.27 -17.64 27.04
CA LYS A 426 23.86 -18.45 28.21
C LYS A 426 23.52 -17.60 29.44
N VAL A 427 24.14 -16.43 29.61
CA VAL A 427 23.86 -15.49 30.71
C VAL A 427 22.44 -14.90 30.62
N LEU A 428 21.91 -14.74 29.40
CA LEU A 428 20.57 -14.22 29.15
C LEU A 428 19.50 -15.32 29.13
N ALA A 429 19.88 -16.60 29.28
CA ALA A 429 18.95 -17.72 29.24
C ALA A 429 17.78 -17.60 30.24
N PRO A 430 17.97 -17.14 31.50
CA PRO A 430 16.87 -16.93 32.44
C PRO A 430 15.87 -15.84 32.01
N TYR A 431 16.31 -14.90 31.19
CA TYR A 431 15.51 -13.77 30.71
C TYR A 431 15.05 -13.93 29.25
N SER A 432 15.30 -15.08 28.64
CA SER A 432 15.03 -15.34 27.23
C SER A 432 13.56 -15.18 26.85
N GLY A 433 12.63 -15.67 27.68
CA GLY A 433 11.19 -15.50 27.49
C GLY A 433 10.75 -14.02 27.44
N PRO A 434 10.96 -13.22 28.51
CA PRO A 434 10.62 -11.79 28.51
C PRO A 434 11.31 -10.98 27.41
N LEU A 435 12.59 -11.24 27.14
CA LEU A 435 13.32 -10.58 26.06
C LEU A 435 12.80 -10.95 24.68
N ALA A 436 12.37 -12.21 24.47
CA ALA A 436 11.73 -12.62 23.24
C ALA A 436 10.42 -11.83 23.01
N VAL A 437 9.60 -11.67 24.04
CA VAL A 437 8.34 -10.91 23.96
C VAL A 437 8.60 -9.44 23.69
N ILE A 438 9.46 -8.79 24.50
CA ILE A 438 9.78 -7.36 24.35
C ILE A 438 10.44 -7.09 22.99
N GLY A 439 11.41 -7.91 22.59
CA GLY A 439 12.10 -7.77 21.30
C GLY A 439 11.15 -7.94 20.12
N THR A 440 10.20 -8.87 20.20
CA THR A 440 9.20 -9.08 19.14
C THR A 440 8.19 -7.93 19.09
N ILE A 441 7.74 -7.41 20.24
CA ILE A 441 6.88 -6.23 20.31
C ILE A 441 7.57 -5.00 19.71
N LEU A 442 8.83 -4.73 20.08
CA LEU A 442 9.60 -3.61 19.54
C LEU A 442 9.84 -3.76 18.03
N TYR A 443 10.10 -4.98 17.57
CA TYR A 443 10.25 -5.29 16.16
C TYR A 443 8.96 -4.98 15.38
N VAL A 444 7.82 -5.47 15.85
CA VAL A 444 6.52 -5.26 15.21
C VAL A 444 6.09 -3.80 15.28
N LEU A 445 6.27 -3.11 16.41
CA LEU A 445 6.03 -1.68 16.51
C LEU A 445 6.87 -0.90 15.49
N SER A 446 8.16 -1.20 15.42
CA SER A 446 9.06 -0.55 14.47
C SER A 446 8.60 -0.77 13.03
N PHE A 447 8.18 -1.98 12.67
CA PHE A 447 7.61 -2.30 11.36
C PHE A 447 6.34 -1.50 11.07
N SER A 448 5.37 -1.49 11.98
CA SER A 448 4.06 -0.87 11.79
C SER A 448 4.12 0.64 11.67
N LEU A 449 5.14 1.28 12.26
CA LEU A 449 5.35 2.73 12.19
C LEU A 449 5.83 3.20 10.79
N GLY A 450 6.43 2.33 9.97
CA GLY A 450 7.02 2.73 8.69
C GLY A 450 6.96 1.66 7.61
N ALA A 451 7.76 0.59 7.75
CA ALA A 451 7.92 -0.45 6.73
C ALA A 451 6.60 -1.14 6.33
N GLY A 452 5.59 -1.16 7.20
CA GLY A 452 4.24 -1.62 6.87
C GLY A 452 3.50 -0.68 5.91
N PRO A 453 3.06 0.51 6.37
CA PRO A 453 2.18 1.39 5.61
C PRO A 453 2.88 2.25 4.54
N VAL A 454 4.16 2.59 4.71
CA VAL A 454 4.82 3.56 3.83
C VAL A 454 4.95 3.06 2.38
N PRO A 455 5.35 1.80 2.08
CA PRO A 455 5.45 1.35 0.69
C PRO A 455 4.13 1.51 -0.08
N ALA A 456 3.00 1.13 0.51
CA ALA A 456 1.68 1.23 -0.15
C ALA A 456 1.32 2.67 -0.56
N LEU A 457 1.82 3.68 0.17
CA LEU A 457 1.60 5.11 -0.12
C LEU A 457 2.68 5.69 -1.02
N LEU A 458 3.94 5.26 -0.85
CA LEU A 458 5.08 5.73 -1.62
C LEU A 458 5.02 5.27 -3.08
N LEU A 459 4.63 4.02 -3.36
CA LEU A 459 4.64 3.48 -4.73
C LEU A 459 3.74 4.30 -5.70
N PRO A 460 2.48 4.62 -5.36
CA PRO A 460 1.66 5.50 -6.20
C PRO A 460 2.22 6.92 -6.37
N GLU A 461 2.96 7.43 -5.38
CA GLU A 461 3.60 8.76 -5.42
C GLU A 461 4.85 8.80 -6.31
N ILE A 462 5.60 7.69 -6.43
CA ILE A 462 6.82 7.65 -7.26
C ILE A 462 6.58 7.21 -8.71
N PHE A 463 5.50 6.46 -8.97
CA PHE A 463 5.22 5.97 -10.33
C PHE A 463 4.44 6.98 -11.16
N ALA A 464 4.97 7.24 -12.36
CA ALA A 464 4.29 8.00 -13.40
C ALA A 464 2.92 7.37 -13.74
N SER A 465 1.93 8.22 -13.99
CA SER A 465 0.52 7.81 -14.21
C SER A 465 0.40 6.65 -15.21
N ARG A 466 1.11 6.75 -16.34
CA ARG A 466 1.12 5.79 -17.45
C ARG A 466 1.56 4.36 -17.10
N ILE A 467 2.48 4.20 -16.14
CA ILE A 467 3.02 2.89 -15.74
C ILE A 467 2.52 2.43 -14.37
N ARG A 468 1.86 3.31 -13.61
CA ARG A 468 1.57 3.15 -12.18
C ARG A 468 0.87 1.83 -11.87
N ALA A 469 -0.22 1.53 -12.56
CA ALA A 469 -1.00 0.31 -12.30
C ALA A 469 -0.14 -0.96 -12.45
N LYS A 470 0.62 -1.07 -13.55
CA LYS A 470 1.47 -2.25 -13.84
C LYS A 470 2.68 -2.33 -12.91
N ALA A 471 3.30 -1.20 -12.57
CA ALA A 471 4.42 -1.14 -11.64
C ALA A 471 4.01 -1.52 -10.20
N VAL A 472 2.83 -1.07 -9.75
CA VAL A 472 2.24 -1.50 -8.47
C VAL A 472 1.94 -3.00 -8.50
N ALA A 473 1.33 -3.51 -9.57
CA ALA A 473 1.03 -4.93 -9.71
C ALA A 473 2.29 -5.82 -9.68
N LEU A 474 3.37 -5.43 -10.37
CA LEU A 474 4.66 -6.13 -10.32
C LEU A 474 5.25 -6.14 -8.90
N SER A 475 5.17 -5.00 -8.21
CA SER A 475 5.70 -4.85 -6.85
C SER A 475 4.91 -5.69 -5.84
N LEU A 476 3.58 -5.75 -5.97
CA LEU A 476 2.71 -6.63 -5.18
C LEU A 476 2.94 -8.12 -5.53
N GLY A 477 3.19 -8.44 -6.80
CA GLY A 477 3.59 -9.79 -7.20
C GLY A 477 4.89 -10.23 -6.49
N MET A 478 5.89 -9.34 -6.45
CA MET A 478 7.13 -9.58 -5.71
C MET A 478 6.87 -9.77 -4.21
N HIS A 479 5.97 -8.98 -3.62
CA HIS A 479 5.54 -9.13 -2.23
C HIS A 479 4.99 -10.54 -1.96
N TRP A 480 4.02 -11.00 -2.76
CA TRP A 480 3.37 -12.28 -2.56
C TRP A 480 4.31 -13.48 -2.80
N ILE A 481 5.12 -13.43 -3.86
CA ILE A 481 6.09 -14.48 -4.17
C ILE A 481 7.15 -14.59 -3.07
N SER A 482 7.70 -13.45 -2.63
CA SER A 482 8.70 -13.44 -1.55
C SER A 482 8.09 -13.96 -0.24
N ASN A 483 6.85 -13.57 0.05
CA ASN A 483 6.14 -14.04 1.23
C ASN A 483 5.92 -15.56 1.18
N PHE A 484 5.49 -16.11 0.03
CA PHE A 484 5.33 -17.54 -0.18
C PHE A 484 6.62 -18.31 0.10
N VAL A 485 7.75 -17.85 -0.44
CA VAL A 485 9.06 -18.49 -0.25
C VAL A 485 9.46 -18.47 1.24
N ILE A 486 9.31 -17.33 1.92
CA ILE A 486 9.65 -17.22 3.34
C ILE A 486 8.74 -18.10 4.19
N GLY A 487 7.43 -18.06 3.96
CA GLY A 487 6.47 -18.90 4.68
C GLY A 487 6.80 -20.40 4.58
N LEU A 488 7.25 -20.84 3.40
CA LEU A 488 7.48 -22.25 3.10
C LEU A 488 8.76 -22.76 3.74
N TYR A 489 9.84 -21.99 3.64
CA TYR A 489 11.16 -22.44 4.07
C TYR A 489 11.52 -21.99 5.50
N PHE A 490 10.81 -21.05 6.12
CA PHE A 490 11.19 -20.49 7.42
C PHE A 490 11.43 -21.58 8.47
N LEU A 491 10.46 -22.47 8.69
CA LEU A 491 10.59 -23.50 9.72
C LEU A 491 11.75 -24.46 9.41
N SER A 492 11.93 -24.85 8.14
CA SER A 492 13.05 -25.70 7.71
C SER A 492 14.41 -25.04 7.94
N VAL A 493 14.53 -23.74 7.68
CA VAL A 493 15.75 -22.96 7.91
C VAL A 493 16.01 -22.83 9.42
N VAL A 494 14.97 -22.58 10.23
CA VAL A 494 15.08 -22.51 11.69
C VAL A 494 15.53 -23.84 12.28
N THR A 495 14.96 -24.98 11.84
CA THR A 495 15.38 -26.31 12.31
C THR A 495 16.84 -26.61 11.95
N LYS A 496 17.30 -26.19 10.77
CA LYS A 496 18.68 -26.46 10.31
C LYS A 496 19.74 -25.55 10.92
N PHE A 497 19.45 -24.25 11.02
CA PHE A 497 20.45 -23.23 11.40
C PHE A 497 20.27 -22.69 12.83
N GLY A 498 19.10 -22.90 13.43
CA GLY A 498 18.70 -22.35 14.72
C GLY A 498 18.09 -20.95 14.59
N ILE A 499 17.11 -20.64 15.45
CA ILE A 499 16.32 -19.39 15.40
C ILE A 499 17.19 -18.13 15.54
N SER A 500 18.24 -18.17 16.38
CA SER A 500 19.15 -17.05 16.59
C SER A 500 19.84 -16.59 15.29
N LYS A 501 20.40 -17.53 14.51
CA LYS A 501 21.09 -17.21 13.25
C LYS A 501 20.12 -16.64 12.22
N VAL A 502 18.87 -17.11 12.21
CA VAL A 502 17.82 -16.58 11.33
C VAL A 502 17.50 -15.13 11.70
N TYR A 503 17.33 -14.82 12.99
CA TYR A 503 17.14 -13.44 13.44
C TYR A 503 18.33 -12.52 13.14
N LEU A 504 19.55 -13.02 13.26
CA LEU A 504 20.74 -12.27 12.84
C LEU A 504 20.72 -12.00 11.32
N GLY A 505 20.26 -12.96 10.51
CA GLY A 505 20.04 -12.79 9.08
C GLY A 505 19.02 -11.69 8.79
N PHE A 506 17.88 -11.70 9.46
CA PHE A 506 16.87 -10.64 9.35
C PHE A 506 17.40 -9.27 9.77
N ALA A 507 18.16 -9.19 10.87
CA ALA A 507 18.81 -7.94 11.30
C ALA A 507 19.77 -7.40 10.22
N SER A 508 20.56 -8.28 9.61
CA SER A 508 21.49 -7.92 8.53
C SER A 508 20.75 -7.39 7.31
N ILE A 509 19.65 -8.04 6.91
CA ILE A 509 18.80 -7.59 5.81
C ILE A 509 18.16 -6.23 6.11
N CYS A 510 17.74 -5.99 7.35
CA CYS A 510 17.22 -4.68 7.77
C CYS A 510 18.28 -3.57 7.61
N VAL A 511 19.54 -3.84 7.97
CA VAL A 511 20.64 -2.88 7.78
C VAL A 511 20.91 -2.64 6.28
N LEU A 512 20.90 -3.68 5.46
CA LEU A 512 21.00 -3.56 4.00
C LEU A 512 19.85 -2.71 3.43
N ALA A 513 18.62 -2.92 3.92
CA ALA A 513 17.47 -2.13 3.53
C ALA A 513 17.65 -0.65 3.89
N VAL A 514 18.14 -0.33 5.09
CA VAL A 514 18.45 1.05 5.50
C VAL A 514 19.45 1.70 4.54
N MET A 515 20.54 1.01 4.22
CA MET A 515 21.55 1.53 3.28
C MET A 515 20.96 1.74 1.88
N TYR A 516 20.15 0.80 1.39
CA TYR A 516 19.49 0.91 0.10
C TYR A 516 18.50 2.08 0.05
N ILE A 517 17.67 2.23 1.08
CA ILE A 517 16.67 3.31 1.20
C ILE A 517 17.37 4.66 1.29
N ALA A 518 18.44 4.77 2.07
CA ALA A 518 19.21 6.00 2.19
C ALA A 518 19.77 6.46 0.83
N ALA A 519 20.25 5.52 0.01
CA ALA A 519 20.85 5.81 -1.28
C ALA A 519 19.86 5.99 -2.43
N ASN A 520 18.77 5.22 -2.50
CA ASN A 520 17.93 5.11 -3.71
C ASN A 520 16.51 5.66 -3.56
N VAL A 521 15.99 5.82 -2.33
CA VAL A 521 14.65 6.37 -2.11
C VAL A 521 14.73 7.88 -2.00
N VAL A 522 13.83 8.57 -2.70
CA VAL A 522 13.66 10.03 -2.63
C VAL A 522 12.55 10.37 -1.64
N GLU A 523 12.71 11.48 -0.92
CA GLU A 523 11.64 11.98 -0.05
C GLU A 523 10.53 12.60 -0.91
N THR A 524 9.29 12.11 -0.75
CA THR A 524 8.13 12.57 -1.52
C THR A 524 7.31 13.63 -0.81
N LYS A 525 7.54 13.82 0.51
CA LYS A 525 6.78 14.79 1.30
C LYS A 525 6.91 16.22 0.74
N GLY A 526 5.76 16.81 0.40
CA GLY A 526 5.64 18.20 -0.03
C GLY A 526 6.20 18.49 -1.42
N ARG A 527 6.42 17.46 -2.25
CA ARG A 527 6.91 17.59 -3.62
C ARG A 527 5.83 17.25 -4.64
N SER A 528 5.88 17.87 -5.81
CA SER A 528 5.02 17.50 -6.94
C SER A 528 5.45 16.16 -7.54
N LEU A 529 4.54 15.46 -8.24
CA LEU A 529 4.86 14.21 -8.92
C LEU A 529 5.92 14.43 -10.01
N GLU A 530 5.87 15.59 -10.67
CA GLU A 530 6.79 16.02 -11.72
C GLU A 530 8.20 16.28 -11.16
N ASP A 531 8.32 16.88 -9.98
CA ASP A 531 9.61 17.07 -9.29
C ASP A 531 10.26 15.75 -8.92
N ILE A 532 9.45 14.79 -8.44
CA ILE A 532 9.90 13.43 -8.09
C ILE A 532 10.36 12.68 -9.35
N GLU A 533 9.61 12.76 -10.45
CA GLU A 533 9.99 12.13 -11.72
C GLU A 533 11.31 12.71 -12.26
N ARG A 534 11.51 14.03 -12.17
CA ARG A 534 12.76 14.70 -12.60
C ARG A 534 13.97 14.28 -11.77
N GLU A 535 13.82 14.11 -10.46
CA GLU A 535 14.91 13.69 -9.57
C GLU A 535 15.25 12.21 -9.72
N LEU A 536 14.24 11.35 -9.94
CA LEU A 536 14.44 9.91 -10.17
C LEU A 536 14.90 9.59 -11.60
N SER A 537 14.58 10.46 -12.56
CA SER A 537 14.97 10.36 -13.96
C SER A 537 15.77 11.60 -14.41
N PRO A 538 17.03 11.78 -13.97
CA PRO A 538 17.85 12.96 -14.30
C PRO A 538 18.33 13.00 -15.76
N ALA A 539 17.60 12.38 -16.69
CA ALA A 539 17.92 12.35 -18.11
C ALA A 539 16.75 12.89 -18.93
N ILE A 540 16.55 14.20 -18.83
CA ILE A 540 16.62 15.14 -19.97
C ILE A 540 17.38 16.38 -19.50
#